data_AF-A0A850IEV1-F1
#
_entry.id   AF-A0A850IEV1-F1
#
_cell.length_a   1.000
_cell.length_b   1.000
_cell.length_c   1.000
_cell.angle_alpha   90.00
_cell.angle_beta   90.00
_cell.angle_gamma   90.00
#
_symmetry.space_group_name_H-M   'P 1'
#
loop_
_entity.id
_entity.type
_entity.pdbx_description
1 polymer ?
#
loop_
_entity_poly.entity_id
_entity_poly.type
_entity_poly.pdbx_seq_one_letter_code
_entity_poly.pdbx_strand_id
1 'polypeptide(L)'
;MDEQKPHPDIAKFFSSKSHYFTKLGDALNRVRPQEFSDIMIEQTWFEPPRRYVEISEAIEKLLAQVWYNRHQVWNEKLRSGEATLIDSDAERGKDPFGLRIHRRIWEGAERMRAGSSRNMDWSSSALGTISNGA
;
A
#
# COMPACT_ATOMS: atom_id res chain seq x y z
N MET A 1 -5.38 3.98 30.54
CA MET A 1 -4.73 4.98 31.41
C MET A 1 -5.18 6.35 30.94
N ASP A 2 -5.41 7.28 31.85
CA ASP A 2 -5.84 8.65 31.52
C ASP A 2 -4.60 9.47 31.12
N GLU A 3 -4.35 9.59 29.81
CA GLU A 3 -3.20 10.31 29.22
C GLU A 3 -3.22 11.83 29.48
N GLN A 4 -4.27 12.34 30.13
CA GLN A 4 -4.46 13.78 30.35
C GLN A 4 -3.81 14.29 31.64
N LYS A 5 -3.30 13.40 32.50
CA LYS A 5 -2.63 13.78 33.75
C LYS A 5 -1.11 13.79 33.58
N PRO A 6 -0.41 14.83 34.06
CA PRO A 6 1.05 14.87 34.02
C PRO A 6 1.64 13.70 34.83
N HIS A 7 2.75 13.15 34.35
CA HIS A 7 3.46 12.07 35.04
C HIS A 7 3.89 12.53 36.46
N PRO A 8 3.83 11.67 37.49
CA PRO A 8 4.15 12.03 38.88
C PRO A 8 5.48 12.78 39.04
N ASP A 9 6.52 12.38 38.31
CA ASP A 9 7.86 12.98 38.41
C ASP A 9 7.93 14.46 37.98
N ILE A 10 7.05 14.87 37.06
CA ILE A 10 7.00 16.24 36.52
C ILE A 10 5.75 17.00 36.97
N ALA A 11 4.81 16.35 37.65
CA ALA A 11 3.52 16.93 38.05
C ALA A 11 3.69 18.22 38.87
N LYS A 12 4.77 18.35 39.66
CA LYS A 12 5.10 19.56 40.43
C LYS A 12 5.27 20.83 39.61
N PHE A 13 5.53 20.71 38.31
CA PHE A 13 5.69 21.84 37.40
C PHE A 13 4.37 22.29 36.75
N PHE A 14 3.30 21.50 36.90
CA PHE A 14 2.00 21.78 36.31
C PHE A 14 1.03 22.25 37.38
N SER A 15 0.13 23.16 37.01
CA SER A 15 -0.89 23.71 37.90
C SER A 15 -2.28 23.26 37.49
N SER A 16 -3.30 23.61 38.28
CA SER A 16 -4.71 23.40 37.91
C SER A 16 -5.15 24.17 36.65
N LYS A 17 -4.33 25.14 36.19
CA LYS A 17 -4.55 25.90 34.95
C LYS A 17 -3.80 25.32 33.75
N SER A 18 -2.97 24.29 33.95
CA SER A 18 -2.25 23.62 32.88
C SER A 18 -3.21 22.70 32.13
N HIS A 19 -3.16 22.76 30.80
CA HIS A 19 -4.01 21.97 29.92
C HIS A 19 -3.15 21.18 28.93
N TYR A 20 -3.59 19.96 28.64
CA TYR A 20 -2.97 19.10 27.65
C TYR A 20 -3.72 19.26 26.32
N PHE A 21 -2.97 19.54 25.26
CA PHE A 21 -3.48 19.61 23.90
C PHE A 21 -2.57 18.80 22.98
N THR A 22 -3.17 17.99 22.11
CA THR A 22 -2.45 17.26 21.05
C THR A 22 -2.41 18.05 19.74
N LYS A 23 -3.30 19.04 19.59
CA LYS A 23 -3.40 19.90 18.42
C LYS A 23 -3.26 21.36 18.82
N LEU A 24 -2.50 22.11 18.03
CA LEU A 24 -2.28 23.54 18.26
C LEU A 24 -3.59 24.34 18.13
N GLY A 25 -4.45 23.99 17.18
CA GLY A 25 -5.74 24.64 17.00
C GLY A 25 -6.61 24.60 18.27
N ASP A 26 -6.68 23.46 18.93
CA ASP A 26 -7.43 23.29 20.19
C ASP A 26 -6.86 24.19 21.31
N ALA A 27 -5.54 24.33 21.38
CA ALA A 27 -4.87 25.20 22.33
C ALA A 27 -5.16 26.69 22.06
N LEU A 28 -5.10 27.12 20.79
CA LEU A 28 -5.36 28.50 20.39
C LEU A 28 -6.82 28.88 20.58
N ASN A 29 -7.75 27.99 20.24
CA ASN A 29 -9.19 28.19 20.42
C ASN A 29 -9.57 28.35 21.91
N ARG A 30 -8.89 27.63 22.81
CA ARG A 30 -9.07 27.79 24.25
C ARG A 30 -8.69 29.19 24.75
N VAL A 31 -7.66 29.80 24.15
CA VAL A 31 -7.08 31.08 24.61
C VAL A 31 -7.79 32.28 23.98
N ARG A 32 -8.08 32.25 22.67
CA ARG A 32 -8.77 33.33 21.93
C ARG A 32 -9.70 32.80 20.84
N PRO A 33 -10.88 32.29 21.20
CA PRO A 33 -11.77 31.62 20.24
C PRO A 33 -12.25 32.52 19.09
N GLN A 34 -12.41 33.82 19.33
CA GLN A 34 -12.91 34.77 18.33
C GLN A 34 -11.89 35.13 17.24
N GLU A 35 -10.60 34.96 17.51
CA GLU A 35 -9.52 35.30 16.57
C GLU A 35 -9.10 34.11 15.70
N PHE A 36 -9.38 32.87 16.15
CA PHE A 36 -8.88 31.64 15.54
C PHE A 36 -9.97 30.70 15.02
N SER A 37 -11.24 31.12 15.03
CA SER A 37 -12.37 30.32 14.51
C SER A 37 -12.18 29.89 13.06
N ASP A 38 -11.61 30.77 12.25
CA ASP A 38 -11.50 30.58 10.80
C ASP A 38 -10.30 29.67 10.46
N ILE A 39 -9.23 29.73 11.25
CA ILE A 39 -8.01 28.90 11.12
C ILE A 39 -8.29 27.44 11.50
N MET A 40 -9.26 27.19 12.39
CA MET A 40 -9.68 25.84 12.77
C MET A 40 -10.23 25.04 11.59
N ILE A 41 -10.88 25.70 10.61
CA ILE A 41 -11.47 25.02 9.45
C ILE A 41 -10.36 24.42 8.57
N GLU A 42 -9.26 25.15 8.39
CA GLU A 42 -8.13 24.74 7.55
C GLU A 42 -7.23 23.68 8.24
N GLN A 43 -7.02 23.80 9.56
CA GLN A 43 -6.15 22.89 10.30
C GLN A 43 -6.84 21.61 10.79
N THR A 44 -8.16 21.48 10.60
CA THR A 44 -8.93 20.28 10.98
C THR A 44 -9.18 19.38 9.77
N TRP A 45 -8.23 19.27 8.84
CA TRP A 45 -8.19 18.12 7.94
C TRP A 45 -7.80 16.88 8.75
N PHE A 46 -8.78 16.29 9.42
CA PHE A 46 -8.61 15.07 10.19
C PHE A 46 -8.98 13.89 9.31
N GLU A 47 -8.00 13.33 8.61
CA GLU A 47 -8.16 12.01 8.04
C GLU A 47 -7.99 10.99 9.17
N PRO A 48 -9.02 10.18 9.48
CA PRO A 48 -8.87 9.15 10.51
C PRO A 48 -7.71 8.21 10.12
N PRO A 49 -6.92 7.73 11.08
CA PRO A 49 -5.86 6.79 10.77
C PRO A 49 -6.47 5.57 10.06
N ARG A 50 -5.89 5.23 8.91
CA ARG A 50 -6.31 4.05 8.13
C ARG A 50 -6.26 2.80 9.01
N ARG A 51 -7.27 1.95 8.87
CA ARG A 51 -7.32 0.69 9.63
C ARG A 51 -6.21 -0.24 9.13
N TYR A 52 -5.64 -1.04 10.04
CA TYR A 52 -4.65 -2.05 9.67
C TYR A 52 -5.15 -2.96 8.53
N VAL A 53 -6.42 -3.38 8.59
CA VAL A 53 -7.04 -4.23 7.57
C VAL A 53 -7.03 -3.55 6.19
N GLU A 54 -7.41 -2.27 6.12
CA GLU A 54 -7.42 -1.51 4.87
C GLU A 54 -6.02 -1.40 4.27
N ILE A 55 -5.01 -1.16 5.12
CA ILE A 55 -3.60 -1.09 4.68
C ILE A 55 -3.15 -2.46 4.17
N SER A 56 -3.48 -3.54 4.89
CA SER A 56 -3.11 -4.92 4.51
C SER A 56 -3.74 -5.31 3.17
N GLU A 57 -5.04 -5.06 3.01
CA GLU A 57 -5.77 -5.34 1.77
C GLU A 57 -5.22 -4.52 0.59
N ALA A 58 -4.88 -3.26 0.81
CA ALA A 58 -4.27 -2.43 -0.22
C ALA A 58 -2.87 -2.95 -0.63
N ILE A 59 -2.07 -3.40 0.33
CA ILE A 59 -0.76 -4.02 0.07
C ILE A 59 -0.94 -5.31 -0.73
N GLU A 60 -1.84 -6.20 -0.31
CA GLU A 60 -2.13 -7.46 -1.01
C GLU A 60 -2.59 -7.20 -2.45
N LYS A 61 -3.47 -6.22 -2.66
CA LYS A 61 -3.91 -5.79 -3.99
C LYS A 61 -2.74 -5.32 -4.85
N LEU A 62 -1.87 -4.46 -4.31
CA LEU A 62 -0.70 -3.95 -5.03
C LEU A 62 0.29 -5.06 -5.38
N LEU A 63 0.56 -5.96 -4.44
CA LEU A 63 1.43 -7.13 -4.68
C LEU A 63 0.87 -7.98 -5.82
N ALA A 64 -0.43 -8.25 -5.83
CA ALA A 64 -1.08 -8.99 -6.90
C ALA A 64 -0.96 -8.29 -8.27
N GLN A 65 -1.14 -6.96 -8.33
CA GLN A 65 -0.99 -6.18 -9.57
C GLN A 65 0.45 -6.22 -10.12
N VAL A 66 1.43 -5.92 -9.26
CA VAL A 66 2.86 -5.95 -9.64
C VAL A 66 3.24 -7.35 -10.11
N TRP A 67 2.81 -8.37 -9.37
CA TRP A 67 3.07 -9.75 -9.71
C TRP A 67 2.44 -10.14 -11.05
N TYR A 68 1.18 -9.77 -11.29
CA TYR A 68 0.47 -10.02 -12.54
C TYR A 68 1.20 -9.37 -13.72
N ASN A 69 1.49 -8.07 -13.64
CA ASN A 69 2.17 -7.35 -14.71
C ASN A 69 3.53 -7.97 -15.04
N ARG A 70 4.31 -8.34 -14.02
CA ARG A 70 5.61 -9.01 -14.21
C ARG A 70 5.45 -10.36 -14.94
N HIS A 71 4.42 -11.14 -14.61
CA HIS A 71 4.23 -12.47 -15.20
C HIS A 71 3.51 -12.47 -16.55
N GLN A 72 2.84 -11.37 -16.94
CA GLN A 72 2.35 -11.21 -18.32
C GLN A 72 3.51 -11.18 -19.33
N VAL A 73 4.60 -10.46 -19.01
CA VAL A 73 5.81 -10.46 -19.84
C VAL A 73 6.38 -11.87 -20.00
N TRP A 74 6.42 -12.65 -18.91
CA TRP A 74 6.84 -14.05 -18.98
C TRP A 74 5.89 -14.93 -19.80
N ASN A 75 4.58 -14.68 -19.72
CA ASN A 75 3.59 -15.38 -20.52
C ASN A 75 3.82 -15.15 -22.02
N GLU A 76 4.07 -13.91 -22.42
CA GLU A 76 4.39 -13.55 -23.81
C GLU A 76 5.69 -14.22 -24.29
N LYS A 77 6.72 -14.23 -23.44
CA LYS A 77 8.00 -14.89 -23.74
C LYS A 77 7.86 -16.41 -23.84
N LEU A 78 7.07 -17.04 -22.98
CA LEU A 78 6.79 -18.48 -23.06
C LEU A 78 5.97 -18.81 -24.31
N ARG A 79 4.98 -17.98 -24.67
CA ARG A 79 4.13 -18.16 -25.86
C ARG A 79 4.90 -17.95 -27.17
N SER A 80 5.85 -17.03 -27.20
CA SER A 80 6.71 -16.78 -28.35
C SER A 80 7.88 -17.77 -28.46
N GLY A 81 8.11 -18.58 -27.42
CA GLY A 81 9.23 -19.52 -27.34
C GLY A 81 10.58 -18.88 -26.97
N GLU A 82 10.61 -17.58 -26.67
CA GLU A 82 11.80 -16.89 -26.15
C GLU A 82 12.20 -17.43 -24.78
N ALA A 83 11.23 -17.79 -23.94
CA ALA A 83 11.44 -18.38 -22.63
C ALA A 83 11.07 -19.86 -22.60
N THR A 84 11.71 -20.62 -21.69
CA THR A 84 11.46 -22.06 -21.51
C THR A 84 11.09 -22.38 -20.06
N LEU A 85 10.10 -23.25 -19.89
CA LEU A 85 9.71 -23.79 -18.60
C LEU A 85 10.62 -24.98 -18.24
N ILE A 86 11.26 -24.91 -17.07
CA ILE A 86 12.15 -25.97 -16.57
C ILE A 86 11.57 -26.62 -15.32
N ASP A 87 11.86 -27.91 -15.13
CA ASP A 87 11.42 -28.68 -13.96
C ASP A 87 12.52 -28.90 -12.92
N SER A 88 13.78 -28.62 -13.29
CA SER A 88 14.95 -28.87 -12.46
C SER A 88 15.72 -27.58 -12.17
N ASP A 89 16.01 -27.33 -10.89
CA ASP A 89 16.86 -26.20 -10.47
C ASP A 89 18.28 -26.28 -11.03
N ALA A 90 18.78 -27.48 -11.36
CA ALA A 90 20.08 -27.66 -11.99
C ALA A 90 20.16 -27.05 -13.41
N GLU A 91 19.01 -26.86 -14.07
CA GLU A 91 18.92 -26.20 -15.37
C GLU A 91 18.84 -24.68 -15.27
N ARG A 92 18.53 -24.15 -14.09
CA ARG A 92 18.44 -22.72 -13.83
C ARG A 92 19.82 -22.06 -13.77
N GLY A 93 20.79 -22.73 -13.15
CA GLY A 93 22.18 -22.25 -13.11
C GLY A 93 22.89 -22.28 -14.47
N LYS A 94 22.26 -22.89 -15.48
CA LYS A 94 22.77 -23.03 -16.86
C LYS A 94 22.07 -22.07 -17.82
N ASP A 95 21.48 -21.00 -17.30
CA ASP A 95 20.72 -20.04 -18.08
C ASP A 95 21.57 -18.80 -18.44
N PRO A 96 22.22 -18.78 -19.61
CA PRO A 96 23.07 -17.65 -20.02
C PRO A 96 22.27 -16.37 -20.28
N PHE A 97 20.95 -16.45 -20.49
CA PHE A 97 20.12 -15.31 -20.90
C PHE A 97 19.01 -14.96 -19.91
N GLY A 98 18.87 -15.71 -18.81
CA GLY A 98 17.82 -15.48 -17.82
C GLY A 98 16.41 -15.77 -18.35
N LEU A 99 16.27 -16.65 -19.34
CA LEU A 99 15.03 -16.98 -20.04
C LEU A 99 14.41 -18.32 -19.59
N ARG A 100 14.90 -18.89 -18.48
CA ARG A 100 14.36 -20.13 -17.91
C ARG A 100 13.61 -19.84 -16.62
N ILE A 101 12.36 -20.31 -16.56
CA ILE A 101 11.52 -20.20 -15.37
C ILE A 101 11.13 -21.57 -14.85
N HIS A 102 11.26 -21.79 -13.55
CA HIS A 102 10.92 -23.06 -12.93
C HIS A 102 9.41 -23.26 -12.89
N ARG A 103 8.92 -24.45 -13.25
CA ARG A 103 7.47 -24.77 -13.32
C ARG A 103 6.74 -24.44 -12.02
N ARG A 104 7.28 -24.85 -10.87
CA ARG A 104 6.76 -24.46 -9.54
C ARG A 104 6.50 -22.95 -9.38
N ILE A 105 7.40 -22.11 -9.86
CA ILE A 105 7.28 -20.64 -9.75
C ILE A 105 6.20 -20.13 -10.71
N TRP A 106 6.17 -20.68 -11.92
CA TRP A 106 5.13 -20.38 -12.91
C TRP A 106 3.72 -20.78 -12.44
N GLU A 107 3.55 -21.99 -11.93
CA GLU A 107 2.26 -22.48 -11.38
C GLU A 107 1.80 -21.66 -10.17
N GLY A 108 2.73 -21.22 -9.33
CA GLY A 108 2.44 -20.28 -8.24
C GLY A 108 1.88 -18.96 -8.77
N ALA A 109 2.45 -18.46 -9.87
CA ALA A 109 1.95 -17.26 -10.54
C ALA A 109 0.57 -17.46 -11.17
N GLU A 110 0.31 -18.61 -11.80
CA GLU A 110 -1.00 -18.93 -12.39
C GLU A 110 -2.11 -19.05 -11.33
N ARG A 111 -1.80 -19.63 -10.16
CA ARG A 111 -2.76 -19.70 -9.05
C ARG A 111 -3.15 -18.33 -8.52
N MET A 112 -2.19 -17.43 -8.36
CA MET A 112 -2.49 -16.05 -7.96
C MET A 112 -3.28 -15.30 -9.04
N ARG A 113 -3.02 -15.54 -10.33
CA ARG A 113 -3.82 -15.00 -11.44
C ARG A 113 -5.29 -15.43 -11.33
N ALA A 114 -5.54 -16.72 -11.06
CA ALA A 114 -6.90 -17.24 -10.91
C ALA A 114 -7.63 -16.66 -9.68
N GLY A 115 -6.90 -16.34 -8.61
CA GLY A 115 -7.44 -15.63 -7.44
C GLY A 115 -7.75 -14.15 -7.72
N SER A 116 -6.82 -13.44 -8.36
CA SER A 116 -6.96 -12.02 -8.70
C SER A 116 -8.09 -11.75 -9.70
N SER A 117 -8.22 -12.56 -10.75
CA SER A 117 -9.25 -12.39 -11.77
C SER A 117 -10.68 -12.54 -11.24
N ARG A 118 -10.85 -13.10 -10.04
CA ARG A 118 -12.14 -13.29 -9.38
C ARG A 118 -12.55 -12.09 -8.51
N ASN A 119 -11.60 -11.23 -8.12
CA ASN A 119 -11.79 -10.10 -7.20
C ASN A 119 -11.37 -8.73 -7.78
N MET A 120 -10.78 -8.66 -8.97
CA MET A 120 -10.35 -7.40 -9.60
C MET A 120 -11.22 -7.01 -10.78
N ASP A 121 -11.93 -5.88 -10.62
CA ASP A 121 -12.37 -5.06 -11.74
C ASP A 121 -11.15 -4.37 -12.36
N TRP A 122 -10.75 -4.83 -13.54
CA TRP A 122 -9.63 -4.29 -14.32
C TRP A 122 -10.04 -3.10 -15.21
N SER A 123 -11.31 -2.68 -15.18
CA SER A 123 -11.81 -1.61 -16.06
C SER A 123 -11.25 -0.21 -15.76
N SER A 124 -10.63 -0.01 -14.58
CA SER A 124 -10.15 1.31 -14.14
C SER A 124 -8.63 1.50 -14.21
N SER A 125 -7.85 0.46 -14.55
CA SER A 125 -6.42 0.60 -14.78
C SER A 125 -6.17 1.07 -16.22
N ALA A 126 -5.94 2.38 -16.36
CA ALA A 126 -5.53 3.06 -17.58
C ALA A 126 -4.15 2.56 -18.10
N LEU A 127 -4.10 1.34 -18.62
CA LEU A 127 -3.14 0.97 -19.64
C LEU A 127 -3.90 0.99 -20.96
N GLY A 128 -3.80 2.13 -21.64
CA GLY A 128 -4.41 2.39 -22.92
C GLY A 128 -4.17 1.23 -23.88
N THR A 129 -5.25 0.83 -24.53
CA THR A 129 -5.24 -0.01 -25.72
C THR A 129 -4.25 0.59 -26.72
N ILE A 130 -3.06 0.00 -26.87
CA ILE A 130 -2.24 0.25 -28.06
C ILE A 130 -2.96 -0.51 -29.18
N SER A 131 -3.88 0.19 -29.84
CA SER A 131 -4.42 -0.24 -31.12
C SER A 131 -3.28 -0.16 -32.14
N ASN A 132 -2.69 -1.31 -32.48
CA ASN A 132 -1.94 -1.41 -33.74
C ASN A 132 -2.97 -1.37 -34.88
N GLY A 133 -3.17 -0.19 -35.44
CA GLY A 133 -3.84 -0.01 -36.73
C GLY A 133 -2.95 -0.60 -37.82
N ALA A 134 -3.54 -1.52 -38.59
CA ALA A 134 -3.06 -1.93 -39.91
C ALA A 134 -3.67 -1.01 -40.97
#